data_AF-A0A7J7Q255-F1
#
_entry.id   AF-A0A7J7Q255-F1
#
_cell.length_a   1.000
_cell.length_b   1.000
_cell.length_c   1.000
_cell.angle_alpha   90.00
_cell.angle_beta   90.00
_cell.angle_gamma   90.00
#
_symmetry.space_group_name_H-M   'P 1'
#
loop_
_entity.id
_entity.type
_entity.pdbx_description
1 polymer ?
#
loop_
_entity_poly.entity_id
_entity_poly.type
_entity_poly.pdbx_seq_one_letter_code
_entity_poly.pdbx_strand_id
1 'polypeptide(L)'
;MWPSRNTKKAGRTRTASNDTSEAAAPAPAAGAAAAAAALDPGLEAFKALIGERRFTCTQCGKCCTGAGEVWVSDAEAANIARHLNLPLARFLALHCHAYSRVEGFRLLRSNMDSETRDCTFLRPDNTCAIHPVRPLQCSTYPWWPELMDDKEWQLEKDTICEGFDHAEAPPTDLHAAAQQLKLATIQEYQKRLAYKPSRKQSKKAAAAAQQQAGSSSSSSRTVKAHGAGQAKAGGSSSSNSDVSWQEKLRKLQGMLDFEG
;
A
#
# COMPACT_ATOMS: atom_id res chain seq x y z
N MET A 1 -1.92 -11.92 -56.22
CA MET A 1 -2.74 -11.34 -57.31
C MET A 1 -3.16 -9.93 -56.91
N TRP A 2 -2.77 -8.97 -57.74
CA TRP A 2 -3.20 -7.57 -57.74
C TRP A 2 -4.55 -7.46 -58.49
N PRO A 3 -5.37 -6.41 -58.29
CA PRO A 3 -5.34 -5.24 -59.23
C PRO A 3 -5.59 -3.90 -58.46
N SER A 4 -5.04 -2.71 -58.72
CA SER A 4 -4.42 -1.96 -59.83
C SER A 4 -5.41 -1.15 -60.67
N ARG A 5 -5.30 0.19 -60.51
CA ARG A 5 -5.75 1.38 -61.29
C ARG A 5 -6.20 2.43 -60.27
N ASN A 6 -5.51 3.53 -59.96
CA ASN A 6 -4.75 4.55 -60.70
C ASN A 6 -5.57 5.33 -61.75
N THR A 7 -5.93 6.57 -61.41
CA THR A 7 -6.05 7.68 -62.36
C THR A 7 -5.57 8.99 -61.71
N LYS A 8 -4.62 9.63 -62.40
CA LYS A 8 -3.95 10.91 -62.12
C LYS A 8 -4.86 12.13 -62.35
N LYS A 9 -4.53 13.25 -61.68
CA LYS A 9 -4.34 14.61 -62.27
C LYS A 9 -3.75 15.52 -61.17
N ALA A 10 -2.50 15.95 -61.28
CA ALA A 10 -2.07 17.25 -61.81
C ALA A 10 -2.81 18.41 -61.10
N GLY A 11 -2.20 19.29 -60.31
CA GLY A 11 -0.85 19.85 -60.34
C GLY A 11 -1.00 21.37 -60.48
N ARG A 12 -0.65 22.13 -59.44
CA ARG A 12 -0.36 23.56 -59.57
C ARG A 12 0.58 24.01 -58.47
N THR A 13 1.80 24.30 -58.88
CA THR A 13 2.86 24.93 -58.11
C THR A 13 2.61 26.44 -57.98
N ARG A 14 2.90 26.99 -56.80
CA ARG A 14 3.41 28.35 -56.66
C ARG A 14 4.48 28.37 -55.56
N THR A 15 5.62 28.89 -55.96
CA THR A 15 6.85 29.15 -55.21
C THR A 15 6.79 30.47 -54.44
N ALA A 16 7.81 30.64 -53.59
CA ALA A 16 8.32 31.84 -52.91
C ALA A 16 7.78 32.04 -51.50
N SER A 17 8.55 32.43 -50.48
CA SER A 17 9.98 32.60 -50.20
C SER A 17 10.02 33.13 -48.76
N ASN A 18 11.15 32.89 -48.07
CA ASN A 18 11.45 33.27 -46.67
C ASN A 18 10.98 34.67 -46.25
N ASP A 19 10.61 34.87 -44.98
CA ASP A 19 11.56 35.34 -43.95
C ASP A 19 10.91 35.62 -42.59
N THR A 20 11.72 35.45 -41.54
CA THR A 20 11.64 36.09 -40.21
C THR A 20 10.40 35.86 -39.32
N SER A 21 10.56 35.06 -38.27
CA SER A 21 10.83 35.59 -36.92
C SER A 21 10.80 34.44 -35.89
N GLU A 22 11.97 34.16 -35.36
CA GLU A 22 12.23 33.31 -34.21
C GLU A 22 11.54 33.93 -32.96
N ALA A 23 10.42 33.34 -32.55
CA ALA A 23 9.79 33.64 -31.27
C ALA A 23 10.18 32.53 -30.30
N ALA A 24 11.27 32.77 -29.57
CA ALA A 24 11.73 31.95 -28.47
C ALA A 24 10.60 31.75 -27.44
N ALA A 25 10.20 30.50 -27.23
CA ALA A 25 9.33 30.12 -26.13
C ALA A 25 10.06 30.45 -24.82
N PRO A 26 9.43 31.16 -23.86
CA PRO A 26 10.08 31.43 -22.59
C PRO A 26 10.28 30.11 -21.83
N ALA A 27 11.53 29.81 -21.49
CA ALA A 27 11.89 28.76 -20.57
C ALA A 27 11.13 28.95 -19.24
N PRO A 28 10.52 27.90 -18.66
CA PRO A 28 9.93 28.03 -17.34
C PRO A 28 11.03 28.30 -16.33
N ALA A 29 10.85 29.40 -15.59
CA ALA A 29 11.77 29.90 -14.59
C ALA A 29 12.19 28.79 -13.60
N ALA A 30 13.50 28.59 -13.50
CA ALA A 30 14.18 27.75 -12.51
C ALA A 30 14.09 28.30 -11.07
N GLY A 31 12.97 28.93 -10.71
CA GLY A 31 12.78 29.64 -9.43
C GLY A 31 11.69 29.06 -8.52
N ALA A 32 10.94 28.04 -8.95
CA ALA A 32 9.85 27.47 -8.14
C ALA A 32 10.26 26.24 -7.29
N ALA A 33 11.38 25.58 -7.63
CA ALA A 33 11.80 24.36 -6.94
C ALA A 33 12.50 24.63 -5.58
N ALA A 34 13.00 25.85 -5.35
CA ALA A 34 13.76 26.18 -4.15
C ALA A 34 12.89 26.61 -2.94
N ALA A 35 11.57 26.80 -3.13
CA ALA A 35 10.66 27.25 -2.07
C ALA A 35 9.89 26.10 -1.37
N ALA A 36 10.04 24.85 -1.83
CA ALA A 36 9.34 23.68 -1.27
C ALA A 36 10.14 22.91 -0.21
N ALA A 37 11.29 23.43 0.22
CA ALA A 37 12.13 22.84 1.27
C ALA A 37 11.86 23.45 2.66
N ALA A 38 10.71 24.09 2.85
CA ALA A 38 10.21 24.29 4.21
C ALA A 38 9.91 22.90 4.77
N LEU A 39 10.64 22.51 5.80
CA LEU A 39 10.45 21.29 6.56
C LEU A 39 8.95 21.19 6.90
N ASP A 40 8.21 20.27 6.27
CA ASP A 40 6.91 19.86 6.77
C ASP A 40 7.19 19.28 8.17
N PRO A 41 6.83 19.97 9.27
CA PRO A 41 7.09 19.45 10.62
C PRO A 41 6.41 18.09 10.82
N GLY A 42 5.35 17.82 10.05
CA GLY A 42 4.67 16.55 10.02
C GLY A 42 5.49 15.39 9.46
N LEU A 43 6.64 15.62 8.81
CA LEU A 43 7.52 14.55 8.31
C LEU A 43 8.66 14.19 9.26
N GLU A 44 9.01 15.01 10.25
CA GLU A 44 10.17 14.73 11.11
C GLU A 44 10.01 13.45 11.93
N ALA A 45 8.82 13.18 12.45
CA ALA A 45 8.51 11.92 13.12
C ALA A 45 8.70 10.70 12.19
N PHE A 46 8.28 10.83 10.92
CA PHE A 46 8.45 9.77 9.92
C PHE A 46 9.92 9.59 9.51
N LYS A 47 10.69 10.67 9.37
CA LYS A 47 12.14 10.61 9.12
C LYS A 47 12.86 9.89 10.26
N ALA A 48 12.49 10.18 11.51
CA ALA A 48 13.04 9.51 12.68
C ALA A 48 12.71 8.01 12.69
N LEU A 49 11.48 7.62 12.30
CA LEU A 49 11.10 6.22 12.17
C LEU A 49 11.90 5.49 11.09
N ILE A 50 12.23 6.14 9.97
CA ILE A 50 13.02 5.55 8.88
C ILE A 50 14.47 5.33 9.29
N GLY A 51 15.08 6.32 9.95
CA GLY A 51 16.48 6.24 10.39
C GLY A 51 17.45 6.07 9.24
N GLU A 52 18.44 5.18 9.39
CA GLU A 52 19.50 4.95 8.40
C GLU A 52 19.20 3.81 7.41
N ARG A 53 17.97 3.27 7.44
CA ARG A 53 17.56 2.14 6.60
C ARG A 53 17.73 2.46 5.13
N ARG A 54 18.25 1.51 4.36
CA ARG A 54 18.45 1.66 2.91
C ARG A 54 17.66 0.61 2.14
N PHE A 55 17.22 0.97 0.94
CA PHE A 55 16.49 0.06 0.09
C PHE A 55 16.73 0.36 -1.40
N THR A 56 16.81 -0.70 -2.20
CA THR A 56 16.67 -0.60 -3.66
C THR A 56 15.86 -1.78 -4.19
N CYS A 57 14.91 -1.51 -5.08
CA CYS A 57 14.14 -2.58 -5.71
C CYS A 57 14.97 -3.23 -6.82
N THR A 58 15.35 -4.50 -6.65
CA THR A 58 16.07 -5.29 -7.66
C THR A 58 15.16 -5.91 -8.72
N GLN A 59 13.84 -5.63 -8.65
CA GLN A 59 12.80 -6.25 -9.48
C GLN A 59 12.80 -7.80 -9.39
N CYS A 60 13.17 -8.35 -8.23
CA CYS A 60 13.23 -9.80 -8.01
C CYS A 60 11.87 -10.51 -8.00
N GLY A 61 10.75 -9.77 -7.97
CA GLY A 61 9.39 -10.32 -7.96
C GLY A 61 8.93 -10.92 -6.62
N LYS A 62 9.82 -11.09 -5.63
CA LYS A 62 9.52 -11.81 -4.38
C LYS A 62 8.37 -11.20 -3.56
N CYS A 63 8.28 -9.87 -3.47
CA CYS A 63 7.17 -9.18 -2.80
C CYS A 63 5.82 -9.28 -3.56
N CYS A 64 5.84 -9.76 -4.81
CA CYS A 64 4.65 -10.03 -5.62
C CYS A 64 4.24 -11.52 -5.58
N THR A 65 5.09 -12.38 -5.04
CA THR A 65 4.89 -13.82 -4.89
C THR A 65 4.27 -14.11 -3.52
N GLY A 66 3.45 -15.15 -3.41
CA GLY A 66 2.92 -15.58 -2.12
C GLY A 66 1.50 -15.09 -1.78
N ALA A 67 1.07 -15.41 -0.57
CA ALA A 67 -0.28 -15.24 -0.06
C ALA A 67 -0.71 -13.79 0.29
N GLY A 68 0.06 -12.78 -0.12
CA GLY A 68 -0.15 -11.38 0.24
C GLY A 68 -1.49 -10.82 -0.26
N GLU A 69 -2.02 -9.83 0.46
CA GLU A 69 -3.22 -9.10 0.06
C GLU A 69 -2.85 -7.70 -0.42
N VAL A 70 -3.18 -7.37 -1.67
CA VAL A 70 -3.02 -6.02 -2.22
C VAL A 70 -4.38 -5.37 -2.36
N TRP A 71 -4.60 -4.33 -1.54
CA TRP A 71 -5.82 -3.55 -1.56
C TRP A 71 -5.63 -2.31 -2.41
N VAL A 72 -6.56 -2.07 -3.33
CA VAL A 72 -6.57 -0.88 -4.20
C VAL A 72 -7.82 -0.07 -3.92
N SER A 73 -7.66 1.24 -3.74
CA SER A 73 -8.78 2.18 -3.72
C SER A 73 -9.48 2.22 -5.08
N ASP A 74 -10.71 2.73 -5.10
CA ASP A 74 -11.45 2.91 -6.36
C ASP A 74 -10.70 3.82 -7.37
N ALA A 75 -9.93 4.81 -6.87
CA ALA A 75 -9.10 5.68 -7.69
C ALA A 75 -7.89 4.94 -8.30
N GLU A 76 -7.21 4.12 -7.52
CA GLU A 76 -6.10 3.28 -8.00
C GLU A 76 -6.60 2.23 -9.00
N ALA A 77 -7.75 1.60 -8.73
CA ALA A 77 -8.38 0.67 -9.66
C ALA A 77 -8.69 1.33 -11.01
N ALA A 78 -9.22 2.56 -11.01
CA ALA A 78 -9.45 3.34 -12.22
C ALA A 78 -8.15 3.67 -12.95
N ASN A 79 -7.07 3.98 -12.21
CA ASN A 79 -5.78 4.27 -12.80
C ASN A 79 -5.15 3.03 -13.47
N ILE A 80 -5.18 1.89 -12.80
CA ILE A 80 -4.65 0.62 -13.32
C ILE A 80 -5.47 0.18 -14.54
N ALA A 81 -6.80 0.26 -14.49
CA ALA A 81 -7.67 -0.08 -15.62
C ALA A 81 -7.31 0.75 -16.87
N ARG A 82 -7.08 2.06 -16.69
CA ARG A 82 -6.68 2.97 -17.78
C ARG A 82 -5.33 2.58 -18.37
N HIS A 83 -4.35 2.27 -17.52
CA HIS A 83 -3.02 1.83 -17.97
C HIS A 83 -3.08 0.53 -18.78
N LEU A 84 -3.96 -0.40 -18.39
CA LEU A 84 -4.19 -1.66 -19.09
C LEU A 84 -5.09 -1.53 -20.34
N ASN A 85 -5.57 -0.32 -20.66
CA ASN A 85 -6.55 -0.07 -21.71
C ASN A 85 -7.82 -0.92 -21.57
N LEU A 86 -8.29 -1.10 -20.32
CA LEU A 86 -9.52 -1.82 -20.00
C LEU A 86 -10.59 -0.87 -19.46
N PRO A 87 -11.87 -1.08 -19.80
CA PRO A 87 -12.97 -0.48 -19.04
C PRO A 87 -12.88 -0.87 -17.57
N LEU A 88 -13.14 0.08 -16.65
CA LEU A 88 -13.05 -0.16 -15.21
C LEU A 88 -13.86 -1.39 -14.76
N ALA A 89 -15.09 -1.55 -15.27
CA ALA A 89 -15.92 -2.71 -14.96
C ALA A 89 -15.26 -4.04 -15.35
N ARG A 90 -14.52 -4.06 -16.47
CA ARG A 90 -13.79 -5.25 -16.92
C ARG A 90 -12.57 -5.53 -16.06
N PHE A 91 -11.83 -4.49 -15.69
CA PHE A 91 -10.72 -4.59 -14.73
C PHE A 91 -11.18 -5.20 -13.40
N LEU A 92 -12.25 -4.65 -12.81
CA LEU A 92 -12.79 -5.13 -11.53
C LEU A 92 -13.21 -6.60 -11.61
N ALA A 93 -13.85 -7.00 -12.71
CA ALA A 93 -14.29 -8.38 -12.90
C ALA A 93 -13.12 -9.38 -13.03
N LEU A 94 -12.06 -9.00 -13.75
CA LEU A 94 -10.91 -9.86 -14.04
C LEU A 94 -9.90 -9.90 -12.90
N HIS A 95 -9.59 -8.75 -12.30
CA HIS A 95 -8.44 -8.60 -11.42
C HIS A 95 -8.79 -8.35 -9.95
N CYS A 96 -10.06 -8.14 -9.61
CA CYS A 96 -10.47 -7.90 -8.22
C CYS A 96 -11.47 -8.95 -7.72
N HIS A 97 -11.46 -9.21 -6.42
CA HIS A 97 -12.52 -9.96 -5.77
C HIS A 97 -13.85 -9.21 -5.89
N ALA A 98 -14.92 -9.94 -6.21
CA ALA A 98 -16.25 -9.35 -6.40
C ALA A 98 -16.84 -8.74 -5.12
N TYR A 99 -16.43 -9.26 -3.96
CA TYR A 99 -16.85 -8.77 -2.66
C TYR A 99 -15.67 -8.11 -1.93
N SER A 100 -15.92 -6.93 -1.38
CA SER A 100 -14.99 -6.23 -0.50
C SER A 100 -15.64 -5.98 0.85
N ARG A 101 -14.90 -6.24 1.93
CA ARG A 101 -15.29 -5.84 3.29
C ARG A 101 -14.84 -4.43 3.64
N VAL A 102 -14.05 -3.80 2.77
CA VAL A 102 -13.51 -2.46 2.97
C VAL A 102 -14.15 -1.53 1.95
N GLU A 103 -14.98 -0.61 2.43
CA GLU A 103 -15.65 0.36 1.58
C GLU A 103 -14.63 1.28 0.88
N GLY A 104 -14.84 1.57 -0.41
CA GLY A 104 -13.91 2.36 -1.22
C GLY A 104 -12.63 1.63 -1.65
N PHE A 105 -12.45 0.38 -1.23
CA PHE A 105 -11.31 -0.46 -1.61
C PHE A 105 -11.76 -1.78 -2.24
N ARG A 106 -10.86 -2.38 -3.03
CA ARG A 106 -11.01 -3.68 -3.68
C ARG A 106 -9.75 -4.50 -3.45
N LEU A 107 -9.92 -5.78 -3.15
CA LEU A 107 -8.82 -6.73 -3.03
C LEU A 107 -8.47 -7.27 -4.42
N LEU A 108 -7.20 -7.15 -4.82
CA LEU A 108 -6.70 -7.81 -6.03
C LEU A 108 -6.74 -9.33 -5.87
N ARG A 109 -7.02 -10.02 -6.97
CA ARG A 109 -6.94 -11.49 -7.01
C ARG A 109 -5.49 -11.93 -7.08
N SER A 110 -5.23 -13.07 -6.47
CA SER A 110 -4.05 -13.87 -6.77
C SER A 110 -4.27 -14.65 -8.08
N ASN A 111 -3.19 -14.98 -8.78
CA ASN A 111 -3.18 -15.98 -9.83
C ASN A 111 -3.46 -17.35 -9.20
N MET A 112 -4.56 -17.98 -9.61
CA MET A 112 -4.97 -19.29 -9.08
C MET A 112 -4.19 -20.45 -9.71
N ASP A 113 -3.53 -20.23 -10.84
CA ASP A 113 -2.68 -21.23 -11.49
C ASP A 113 -1.29 -21.31 -10.82
N SER A 114 -0.97 -20.35 -9.94
CA SER A 114 0.25 -20.34 -9.14
C SER A 114 0.02 -21.06 -7.82
N GLU A 115 0.84 -22.08 -7.53
CA GLU A 115 0.84 -22.78 -6.23
C GLU A 115 1.13 -21.82 -5.06
N THR A 116 1.89 -20.76 -5.32
CA THR A 116 2.26 -19.73 -4.33
C THR A 116 1.23 -18.61 -4.20
N ARG A 117 0.14 -18.61 -5.00
CA ARG A 117 -0.91 -17.57 -5.01
C ARG A 117 -0.39 -16.17 -5.35
N ASP A 118 0.48 -16.08 -6.35
CA ASP A 118 1.13 -14.81 -6.75
C ASP A 118 0.14 -13.71 -7.14
N CYS A 119 0.60 -12.46 -7.14
CA CYS A 119 -0.16 -11.33 -7.65
C CYS A 119 -0.60 -11.56 -9.11
N THR A 120 -1.86 -11.22 -9.45
CA THR A 120 -2.39 -11.32 -10.83
C THR A 120 -1.61 -10.55 -11.89
N PHE A 121 -0.75 -9.61 -11.50
CA PHE A 121 0.07 -8.81 -12.43
C PHE A 121 1.53 -9.25 -12.49
N LEU A 122 1.93 -10.30 -11.76
CA LEU A 122 3.27 -10.86 -11.88
C LEU A 122 3.37 -11.66 -13.18
N ARG A 123 4.36 -11.32 -14.01
CA ARG A 123 4.66 -12.02 -15.26
C ARG A 123 5.61 -13.20 -15.01
N PRO A 124 5.69 -14.17 -15.94
CA PRO A 124 6.59 -15.33 -15.81
C PRO A 124 8.09 -14.97 -15.70
N ASP A 125 8.48 -13.77 -16.13
CA ASP A 125 9.84 -13.23 -16.04
C ASP A 125 10.09 -12.45 -14.72
N ASN A 126 9.21 -12.62 -13.71
CA ASN A 126 9.21 -11.92 -12.43
C ASN A 126 8.97 -10.40 -12.49
N THR A 127 8.59 -9.87 -13.65
CA THR A 127 8.29 -8.44 -13.80
C THR A 127 6.83 -8.12 -13.49
N CYS A 128 6.58 -6.92 -12.98
CA CYS A 128 5.22 -6.44 -12.71
C CYS A 128 4.61 -5.79 -13.96
N ALA A 129 3.51 -6.35 -14.46
CA ALA A 129 2.82 -5.84 -15.65
C ALA A 129 2.26 -4.41 -15.48
N ILE A 130 2.12 -3.92 -14.25
CA ILE A 130 1.59 -2.58 -13.92
C ILE A 130 2.62 -1.73 -13.16
N HIS A 131 3.91 -2.02 -13.28
CA HIS A 131 4.98 -1.35 -12.52
C HIS A 131 4.89 0.20 -12.52
N PRO A 132 4.57 0.89 -13.65
CA PRO A 132 4.46 2.35 -13.67
C PRO A 132 3.26 2.92 -12.91
N VAL A 133 2.24 2.11 -12.64
CA VAL A 133 0.99 2.51 -11.98
C VAL A 133 0.66 1.62 -10.78
N ARG A 134 1.70 1.12 -10.11
CA ARG A 134 1.54 0.31 -8.91
C ARG A 134 0.64 1.04 -7.90
N PRO A 135 -0.26 0.32 -7.22
CA PRO A 135 -1.03 0.91 -6.14
C PRO A 135 -0.09 1.38 -5.03
N LEU A 136 -0.55 2.33 -4.22
CA LEU A 136 0.20 3.00 -3.19
C LEU A 136 0.91 1.99 -2.28
N GLN A 137 0.18 0.99 -1.76
CA GLN A 137 0.76 -0.14 -1.01
C GLN A 137 2.01 -0.72 -1.71
N CYS A 138 1.95 -1.07 -3.00
CA CYS A 138 3.10 -1.65 -3.70
C CYS A 138 4.19 -0.61 -4.04
N SER A 139 3.81 0.66 -4.25
CA SER A 139 4.74 1.72 -4.63
C SER A 139 5.53 2.30 -3.45
N THR A 140 4.99 2.20 -2.24
CA THR A 140 5.63 2.70 -1.01
C THR A 140 6.47 1.64 -0.30
N TYR A 141 6.49 0.39 -0.78
CA TYR A 141 7.36 -0.64 -0.21
C TYR A 141 8.84 -0.22 -0.31
N PRO A 142 9.64 -0.31 0.76
CA PRO A 142 9.36 -0.97 2.05
C PRO A 142 8.89 -0.03 3.18
N TRP A 143 8.55 1.22 2.88
CA TRP A 143 8.14 2.24 3.84
C TRP A 143 6.68 2.06 4.29
N TRP A 144 6.38 0.89 4.84
CA TRP A 144 5.09 0.57 5.45
C TRP A 144 5.16 0.75 6.96
N PRO A 145 4.06 1.18 7.63
CA PRO A 145 4.07 1.39 9.08
C PRO A 145 4.36 0.11 9.87
N GLU A 146 4.05 -1.07 9.33
CA GLU A 146 4.38 -2.37 9.94
C GLU A 146 5.88 -2.69 9.88
N LEU A 147 6.60 -2.19 8.88
CA LEU A 147 8.03 -2.46 8.68
C LEU A 147 8.94 -1.45 9.40
N MET A 148 8.36 -0.46 10.10
CA MET A 148 9.14 0.51 10.90
C MET A 148 9.58 -0.04 12.27
N ASP A 149 9.20 -1.28 12.59
CA ASP A 149 9.74 -2.04 13.70
C ASP A 149 10.99 -2.81 13.24
N ASP A 150 12.09 -2.75 14.00
CA ASP A 150 13.37 -3.37 13.63
C ASP A 150 13.27 -4.88 13.42
N LYS A 151 12.44 -5.56 14.21
CA LYS A 151 12.26 -7.00 14.10
C LYS A 151 11.51 -7.35 12.82
N GLU A 152 10.46 -6.61 12.49
CA GLU A 152 9.69 -6.81 11.25
C GLU A 152 10.53 -6.45 10.02
N TRP A 153 11.31 -5.36 10.07
CA TRP A 153 12.27 -5.00 9.02
C TRP A 153 13.28 -6.11 8.75
N GLN A 154 13.90 -6.64 9.80
CA GLN A 154 14.88 -7.71 9.70
C GLN A 154 14.26 -9.01 9.19
N LEU A 155 13.06 -9.36 9.65
CA LEU A 155 12.34 -10.55 9.18
C LEU A 155 12.02 -10.45 7.67
N GLU A 156 11.51 -9.31 7.22
CA GLU A 156 11.17 -9.06 5.82
C GLU A 156 12.43 -9.13 4.92
N LYS A 157 13.54 -8.55 5.40
CA LYS A 157 14.86 -8.64 4.75
C LYS A 157 15.34 -10.08 4.60
N ASP A 158 15.24 -10.88 5.65
CA ASP A 158 15.77 -12.24 5.67
C ASP A 158 14.91 -13.23 4.89
N THR A 159 13.61 -12.97 4.76
CA THR A 159 12.65 -13.95 4.25
C THR A 159 11.99 -13.58 2.92
N ILE A 160 11.86 -12.29 2.62
CA ILE A 160 11.10 -11.83 1.46
C ILE A 160 11.98 -11.11 0.44
N CYS A 161 12.66 -10.03 0.81
CA CYS A 161 13.24 -9.12 -0.18
C CYS A 161 14.71 -8.81 0.05
N GLU A 162 15.53 -9.14 -0.95
CA GLU A 162 16.97 -8.86 -0.97
C GLU A 162 17.30 -7.37 -1.15
N GLY A 163 16.31 -6.52 -1.45
CA GLY A 163 16.50 -5.09 -1.65
C GLY A 163 16.80 -4.31 -0.37
N PHE A 164 16.55 -4.91 0.79
CA PHE A 164 16.77 -4.31 2.11
C PHE A 164 18.26 -4.25 2.44
N ASP A 165 18.75 -3.03 2.65
CA ASP A 165 20.18 -2.72 2.84
C ASP A 165 21.09 -3.34 1.77
N HIS A 166 20.58 -3.46 0.55
CA HIS A 166 21.32 -4.00 -0.58
C HIS A 166 22.65 -3.26 -0.78
N ALA A 167 23.70 -3.97 -1.22
CA ALA A 167 25.03 -3.37 -1.40
C ALA A 167 25.03 -2.16 -2.36
N GLU A 168 24.13 -2.19 -3.36
CA GLU A 168 23.95 -1.11 -4.33
C GLU A 168 22.86 -0.10 -3.94
N ALA A 169 22.24 -0.23 -2.76
CA ALA A 169 21.23 0.73 -2.32
C ALA A 169 21.90 2.08 -2.03
N PRO A 170 21.45 3.18 -2.67
CA PRO A 170 21.98 4.50 -2.38
C PRO A 170 21.58 4.93 -0.96
N PRO A 171 22.22 5.98 -0.42
CA PRO A 171 21.69 6.66 0.77
C PRO A 171 20.22 7.04 0.56
N THR A 172 19.40 6.78 1.57
CA THR A 172 17.96 7.05 1.50
C THR A 172 17.70 8.55 1.47
N ASP A 173 16.94 9.01 0.48
CA ASP A 173 16.30 10.32 0.53
C ASP A 173 15.23 10.29 1.63
N LEU A 174 15.59 10.79 2.80
CA LEU A 174 14.73 10.77 3.98
C LEU A 174 13.44 11.56 3.77
N HIS A 175 13.44 12.61 2.96
CA HIS A 175 12.22 13.38 2.70
C HIS A 175 11.25 12.57 1.85
N ALA A 176 11.72 12.00 0.74
CA ALA A 176 10.91 11.16 -0.14
C ALA A 176 10.41 9.89 0.58
N ALA A 177 11.27 9.22 1.34
CA ALA A 177 10.90 8.05 2.11
C ALA A 177 9.86 8.39 3.21
N ALA A 178 10.03 9.53 3.91
CA ALA A 178 9.06 9.98 4.91
C ALA A 178 7.69 10.29 4.30
N GLN A 179 7.65 10.91 3.11
CA GLN A 179 6.41 11.12 2.36
C GLN A 179 5.73 9.79 1.99
N GLN A 180 6.50 8.80 1.53
CA GLN A 180 5.98 7.48 1.20
C GLN A 180 5.42 6.77 2.44
N LEU A 181 6.13 6.84 3.57
CA LEU A 181 5.67 6.27 4.84
C LEU A 181 4.39 6.94 5.34
N LYS A 182 4.32 8.28 5.30
CA LYS A 182 3.13 9.04 5.66
C LYS A 182 1.93 8.63 4.81
N LEU A 183 2.09 8.56 3.49
CA LEU A 183 1.03 8.13 2.57
C LEU A 183 0.59 6.68 2.82
N ALA A 184 1.53 5.76 3.02
CA ALA A 184 1.23 4.37 3.37
C ALA A 184 0.44 4.28 4.69
N THR A 185 0.84 5.08 5.68
CA THR A 185 0.17 5.16 6.99
C THR A 185 -1.27 5.69 6.85
N ILE A 186 -1.49 6.75 6.06
CA ILE A 186 -2.82 7.31 5.79
C ILE A 186 -3.71 6.27 5.11
N GLN A 187 -3.22 5.61 4.06
CA GLN A 187 -4.01 4.62 3.33
C GLN A 187 -4.36 3.42 4.21
N GLU A 188 -3.41 2.93 5.01
CA GLU A 188 -3.65 1.82 5.94
C GLU A 188 -4.68 2.21 7.01
N TYR A 189 -4.58 3.43 7.55
CA TYR A 189 -5.54 3.98 8.50
C TYR A 189 -6.96 4.06 7.91
N GLN A 190 -7.10 4.67 6.73
CA GLN A 190 -8.37 4.79 6.01
C GLN A 190 -8.99 3.43 5.68
N LYS A 191 -8.16 2.50 5.17
CA LYS A 191 -8.58 1.12 4.87
C LYS A 191 -9.13 0.43 6.12
N ARG A 192 -8.49 0.62 7.28
CA ARG A 192 -8.95 0.04 8.55
C ARG A 192 -10.26 0.67 8.99
N LEU A 193 -10.41 2.00 8.95
CA LEU A 193 -11.66 2.67 9.30
C LEU A 193 -12.84 2.19 8.43
N ALA A 194 -12.59 1.95 7.14
CA ALA A 194 -13.60 1.48 6.20
C ALA A 194 -13.93 -0.02 6.32
N TYR A 195 -13.24 -0.78 7.18
CA TYR A 195 -13.46 -2.21 7.33
C TYR A 195 -14.79 -2.50 8.06
N LYS A 196 -15.67 -3.24 7.39
CA LYS A 196 -16.95 -3.70 7.93
C LYS A 196 -16.82 -5.17 8.38
N PRO A 197 -16.85 -5.47 9.70
CA PRO A 197 -16.76 -6.84 10.18
C PRO A 197 -17.99 -7.66 9.76
N SER A 198 -17.80 -8.97 9.59
CA SER A 198 -18.92 -9.88 9.30
C SER A 198 -19.90 -9.95 10.49
N ARG A 199 -21.17 -10.30 10.24
CA ARG A 199 -22.18 -10.51 11.30
C ARG A 199 -21.69 -11.42 12.43
N LYS A 200 -20.91 -12.45 12.12
CA LYS A 200 -20.33 -13.37 13.11
C LYS A 200 -19.27 -12.67 13.97
N GLN A 201 -18.40 -11.87 13.34
CA GLN A 201 -17.39 -11.06 14.04
C GLN A 201 -18.05 -9.97 14.88
N SER A 202 -19.08 -9.26 14.38
CA SER A 202 -19.82 -8.27 15.15
C SER A 202 -20.46 -8.86 16.40
N LYS A 203 -21.07 -10.05 16.30
CA LYS A 203 -21.63 -10.78 17.45
C LYS A 203 -20.55 -11.18 18.47
N LYS A 204 -19.39 -11.64 17.99
CA LYS A 204 -18.26 -12.00 18.85
C LYS A 204 -17.70 -10.79 19.60
N ALA A 205 -17.51 -9.67 18.89
CA ALA A 205 -17.03 -8.43 19.47
C ALA A 205 -18.01 -7.88 20.53
N ALA A 206 -19.32 -7.91 20.26
CA ALA A 206 -20.34 -7.50 21.22
C ALA A 206 -20.34 -8.37 22.49
N ALA A 207 -20.17 -9.70 22.35
CA ALA A 207 -20.06 -10.61 23.48
C ALA A 207 -18.77 -10.38 24.29
N ALA A 208 -17.64 -10.11 23.63
CA ALA A 208 -16.37 -9.80 24.29
C ALA A 208 -16.43 -8.48 25.08
N ALA A 209 -17.05 -7.44 24.53
CA ALA A 209 -17.24 -6.15 25.21
C ALA A 209 -18.12 -6.28 26.46
N GLN A 210 -19.17 -7.11 26.41
CA GLN A 210 -20.03 -7.40 27.56
C GLN A 210 -19.28 -8.14 28.68
N GLN A 211 -18.38 -9.06 28.32
CA GLN A 211 -17.54 -9.79 29.29
C GLN A 211 -16.50 -8.88 29.96
N GLN A 212 -15.90 -7.95 29.20
CA GLN A 212 -14.95 -6.97 29.74
C GLN A 212 -15.64 -6.00 30.72
N ALA A 213 -16.82 -5.49 30.36
CA ALA A 213 -17.62 -4.61 31.23
C ALA A 213 -18.12 -5.31 32.52
N GLY A 214 -18.44 -6.62 32.44
CA GLY A 214 -18.83 -7.41 33.61
C GLY A 214 -17.67 -7.81 34.54
N SER A 215 -16.43 -7.79 34.05
CA SER A 215 -15.24 -8.11 34.86
C SER A 215 -14.75 -6.94 35.72
N SER A 216 -15.07 -5.70 35.33
CA SER A 216 -14.74 -4.48 36.09
C SER A 216 -15.64 -4.19 37.29
N SER A 217 -16.72 -4.97 37.51
CA SER A 217 -17.68 -4.74 38.61
C SER A 217 -17.61 -5.77 39.75
N SER A 218 -16.60 -6.65 39.78
CA SER A 218 -16.40 -7.63 40.86
C SER A 218 -14.95 -7.64 41.35
N SER A 219 -14.56 -6.61 42.08
CA SER A 219 -13.33 -6.60 42.89
C SER A 219 -13.58 -5.92 44.24
N SER A 220 -14.42 -6.57 45.05
CA SER A 220 -14.48 -6.40 46.50
C SER A 220 -14.78 -7.75 47.14
N ARG A 221 -13.78 -8.64 47.22
CA ARG A 221 -13.79 -9.77 48.16
C ARG A 221 -12.44 -9.87 48.83
N THR A 222 -12.50 -9.74 50.15
CA THR A 222 -11.44 -9.88 51.13
C THR A 222 -10.67 -11.19 50.95
N VAL A 223 -9.35 -11.08 50.92
CA VAL A 223 -8.42 -12.20 50.88
C VAL A 223 -8.43 -12.88 52.25
N LYS A 224 -8.86 -14.14 52.32
CA LYS A 224 -8.53 -15.04 53.43
C LYS A 224 -7.76 -16.22 52.83
N ALA A 225 -6.47 -16.25 53.12
CA ALA A 225 -5.54 -17.28 52.68
C ALA A 225 -5.92 -18.63 53.27
N HIS A 226 -5.91 -19.71 52.47
CA HIS A 226 -5.55 -21.08 52.86
C HIS A 226 -5.40 -21.98 51.61
N GLY A 227 -4.31 -22.76 51.58
CA GLY A 227 -4.35 -24.16 51.16
C GLY A 227 -4.20 -24.50 49.68
N ALA A 228 -3.19 -25.31 49.38
CA ALA A 228 -2.79 -25.84 48.07
C ALA A 228 -3.86 -26.67 47.32
N GLY A 229 -3.75 -26.68 45.98
CA GLY A 229 -4.43 -27.63 45.10
C GLY A 229 -4.19 -27.33 43.63
N GLN A 230 -3.37 -28.13 42.96
CA GLN A 230 -3.14 -28.07 41.51
C GLN A 230 -4.41 -28.44 40.75
N ALA A 231 -4.79 -27.63 39.75
CA ALA A 231 -5.70 -28.05 38.69
C ALA A 231 -5.35 -27.30 37.40
N LYS A 232 -4.99 -28.09 36.36
CA LYS A 232 -4.85 -27.63 34.98
C LYS A 232 -6.21 -27.15 34.48
N ALA A 233 -6.28 -25.95 33.92
CA ALA A 233 -7.41 -25.50 33.11
C ALA A 233 -6.88 -24.83 31.85
N GLY A 234 -7.16 -25.45 30.70
CA GLY A 234 -6.93 -24.87 29.38
C GLY A 234 -7.82 -23.63 29.21
N GLY A 235 -7.19 -22.48 29.00
CA GLY A 235 -7.84 -21.21 28.74
C GLY A 235 -7.86 -20.89 27.25
N SER A 236 -9.07 -20.74 26.72
CA SER A 236 -9.39 -20.48 25.32
C SER A 236 -8.76 -19.18 24.78
N SER A 237 -8.04 -19.29 23.66
CA SER A 237 -7.54 -18.18 22.86
C SER A 237 -8.65 -17.56 22.02
N SER A 238 -9.27 -16.46 22.47
CA SER A 238 -10.16 -15.70 21.57
C SER A 238 -10.43 -14.22 21.88
N SER A 239 -9.71 -13.59 22.81
CA SER A 239 -9.79 -12.14 23.09
C SER A 239 -8.71 -11.30 22.37
N ASN A 240 -7.77 -11.93 21.66
CA ASN A 240 -6.57 -11.23 21.18
C ASN A 240 -6.76 -10.45 19.85
N SER A 241 -7.78 -10.77 19.04
CA SER A 241 -7.92 -10.20 17.69
C SER A 241 -8.53 -8.80 17.65
N ASP A 242 -9.50 -8.50 18.52
CA ASP A 242 -10.23 -7.22 18.51
C ASP A 242 -9.43 -6.12 19.23
N VAL A 243 -8.74 -6.48 20.32
CA VAL A 243 -7.78 -5.59 21.01
C VAL A 243 -6.62 -5.25 20.07
N SER A 244 -6.11 -6.24 19.34
CA SER A 244 -5.04 -6.05 18.35
C SER A 244 -5.41 -5.08 17.23
N TRP A 245 -6.68 -5.05 16.77
CA TRP A 245 -7.07 -4.13 15.71
C TRP A 245 -7.23 -2.68 16.19
N GLN A 246 -7.84 -2.46 17.36
CA GLN A 246 -7.97 -1.11 17.94
C GLN A 246 -6.62 -0.53 18.34
N GLU A 247 -5.69 -1.37 18.80
CA GLU A 247 -4.31 -0.98 19.07
C GLU A 247 -3.57 -0.57 17.79
N LYS A 248 -3.70 -1.35 16.70
CA LYS A 248 -3.15 -0.98 15.39
C LYS A 248 -3.72 0.34 14.88
N LEU A 249 -5.03 0.55 15.01
CA LEU A 249 -5.66 1.79 14.60
C LEU A 249 -5.15 2.99 15.42
N ARG A 250 -5.05 2.84 16.75
CA ARG A 250 -4.46 3.86 17.63
C ARG A 250 -2.98 4.14 17.32
N LYS A 251 -2.21 3.10 16.98
CA LYS A 251 -0.81 3.26 16.55
C LYS A 251 -0.72 4.10 15.29
N LEU A 252 -1.50 3.77 14.26
CA LEU A 252 -1.54 4.52 13.00
C LEU A 252 -2.01 5.95 13.21
N GLN A 253 -3.07 6.15 13.99
CA GLN A 253 -3.54 7.48 14.35
C GLN A 253 -2.45 8.27 15.09
N GLY A 254 -1.79 7.65 16.08
CA GLY A 254 -0.68 8.29 16.80
C GLY A 254 0.45 8.70 15.86
N MET A 255 0.79 7.89 14.85
CA MET A 255 1.78 8.26 13.83
C MET A 255 1.37 9.49 13.01
N LEU A 256 0.07 9.72 12.80
CA LEU A 256 -0.47 10.85 12.05
C LEU A 256 -0.71 12.10 12.92
N ASP A 257 -0.96 11.91 14.22
CA ASP A 257 -1.27 13.02 15.14
C ASP A 257 -0.01 13.79 15.58
N PHE A 258 1.20 13.25 15.35
CA PHE A 258 2.49 13.93 15.60
C PHE A 258 2.79 15.10 14.64
N GLU A 259 1.79 15.57 13.89
CA GLU A 259 1.86 16.73 12.98
C GLU A 259 1.66 18.10 13.68
N GLY A 260 1.60 18.13 15.01
CA GLY A 260 1.32 19.32 15.83
C GLY A 260 2.49 19.84 16.65
#